data_AF-A0AA42XPR4-F1
#
_entry.id   AF-A0AA42XPR4-F1
#
_cell.length_a   1.000
_cell.length_b   1.000
_cell.length_c   1.000
_cell.angle_alpha   90.00
_cell.angle_beta   90.00
_cell.angle_gamma   90.00
#
_symmetry.space_group_name_H-M   'P 1'
#
loop_
_entity.id
_entity.type
_entity.pdbx_description
1 polymer ?
#
loop_
_entity_poly.entity_id
_entity_poly.type
_entity_poly.pdbx_seq_one_letter_code
_entity_poly.pdbx_strand_id
1 'polypeptide(L)'
;MRITIPGLLTVALCAIAFNASARFVSTDPVQADPNTGANYNRYWYGNNNPYRFTDPDGRLSRGTGWTDKQWKQFDRAQQSAAGSLEKAAGKINGALTEGGKALQRAEKSFERNFGAGTATPENMAKAAADMGSMAAALRDTGSGAIPANAMTGQALAAAYPSVGADTLAGVPTSGPAQVLVNISHPGFNSPSTLAWGAGHETGHAVLGYKDQRMNGIPAYKFGTPQQQEIFKTLPGQQRLINPDQLMDQAR
;
A
#
# COMPACT_ATOMS: atom_id res chain seq x y z
N MET A 1 -70.16 -21.35 -31.17
CA MET A 1 -69.60 -20.03 -30.87
C MET A 1 -69.73 -19.78 -29.36
N ARG A 2 -68.63 -19.92 -28.61
CA ARG A 2 -68.29 -19.22 -27.36
C ARG A 2 -67.01 -19.88 -26.80
N ILE A 3 -65.95 -19.09 -26.83
CA ILE A 3 -64.63 -19.33 -26.24
C ILE A 3 -64.69 -18.79 -24.81
N THR A 4 -64.13 -19.50 -23.82
CA THR A 4 -63.50 -18.89 -22.63
C THR A 4 -62.63 -19.90 -21.86
N ILE A 5 -61.33 -19.68 -22.02
CA ILE A 5 -60.09 -19.99 -21.27
C ILE A 5 -60.25 -20.57 -19.84
N PRO A 6 -59.61 -21.72 -19.51
CA PRO A 6 -59.44 -22.17 -18.13
C PRO A 6 -58.25 -21.50 -17.44
N GLY A 7 -58.42 -21.29 -16.13
CA GLY A 7 -57.62 -20.45 -15.25
C GLY A 7 -56.17 -20.87 -15.01
N LEU A 8 -55.36 -19.83 -14.82
CA LEU A 8 -54.16 -19.71 -14.00
C LEU A 8 -53.29 -20.96 -13.77
N LEU A 9 -52.19 -21.01 -14.54
CA LEU A 9 -50.95 -21.65 -14.15
C LEU A 9 -50.35 -20.86 -12.96
N THR A 10 -50.62 -21.32 -11.73
CA THR A 10 -49.98 -20.75 -10.54
C THR A 10 -48.59 -21.35 -10.44
N VAL A 11 -47.58 -20.64 -10.94
CA VAL A 11 -46.17 -20.98 -10.74
C VAL A 11 -45.87 -20.79 -9.25
N ALA A 12 -45.79 -21.90 -8.51
CA ALA A 12 -45.26 -21.90 -7.15
C ALA A 12 -43.76 -21.57 -7.23
N LEU A 13 -43.42 -20.31 -7.01
CA LEU A 13 -42.04 -19.86 -6.80
C LEU A 13 -41.59 -20.38 -5.43
N CYS A 14 -41.14 -21.64 -5.37
CA CYS A 14 -40.40 -22.15 -4.22
C CYS A 14 -39.12 -21.32 -4.10
N ALA A 15 -39.14 -20.32 -3.23
CA ALA A 15 -37.94 -19.63 -2.79
C ALA A 15 -37.02 -20.66 -2.14
N ILE A 16 -35.98 -21.05 -2.87
CA ILE A 16 -34.83 -21.75 -2.32
C ILE A 16 -34.15 -20.73 -1.41
N ALA A 17 -34.54 -20.70 -0.14
CA ALA A 17 -33.88 -19.87 0.86
C ALA A 17 -32.50 -20.50 1.13
N PHE A 18 -31.49 -20.07 0.38
CA PHE A 18 -30.11 -20.29 0.77
C PHE A 18 -29.92 -19.58 2.11
N ASN A 19 -29.57 -20.32 3.15
CA ASN A 19 -29.04 -19.70 4.36
C ASN A 19 -27.76 -18.96 3.94
N ALA A 20 -27.84 -17.64 3.78
CA ALA A 20 -26.68 -16.81 3.51
C ALA A 20 -25.82 -16.79 4.78
N SER A 21 -24.90 -17.73 4.91
CA SER A 21 -23.87 -17.68 5.93
C SER A 21 -22.83 -16.65 5.50
N ALA A 22 -22.65 -15.58 6.28
CA ALA A 22 -21.57 -14.61 6.09
C ALA A 22 -20.22 -15.25 6.51
N ARG A 23 -19.79 -16.24 5.72
CA ARG A 23 -18.56 -17.01 5.91
C ARG A 23 -17.96 -17.33 4.55
N PHE A 24 -16.65 -17.44 4.50
CA PHE A 24 -15.96 -17.85 3.28
C PHE A 24 -16.20 -19.34 3.00
N VAL A 25 -16.34 -19.69 1.71
CA VAL A 25 -16.51 -21.08 1.23
C VAL A 25 -15.18 -21.80 1.01
N SER A 26 -14.08 -21.06 1.11
CA SER A 26 -12.71 -21.56 1.15
C SER A 26 -12.03 -20.99 2.39
N THR A 27 -10.95 -21.63 2.82
CA THR A 27 -10.15 -21.11 3.92
C THR A 27 -9.51 -19.77 3.56
N ASP A 28 -9.50 -18.83 4.50
CA ASP A 28 -8.70 -17.60 4.44
C ASP A 28 -7.22 -17.96 4.19
N PRO A 29 -6.57 -17.42 3.13
CA PRO A 29 -5.16 -17.67 2.84
C PRO A 29 -4.21 -17.11 3.92
N VAL A 30 -4.67 -16.19 4.78
CA VAL A 30 -3.91 -15.71 5.94
C VAL A 30 -3.92 -16.79 7.03
N GLN A 31 -2.73 -17.19 7.47
CA GLN A 31 -2.59 -18.21 8.51
C GLN A 31 -3.02 -17.67 9.88
N ALA A 32 -3.44 -18.59 10.77
CA ALA A 32 -3.70 -18.26 12.16
C ALA A 32 -2.41 -17.79 12.83
N ASP A 33 -2.49 -16.74 13.64
CA ASP A 33 -1.38 -16.27 14.45
C ASP A 33 -1.16 -17.23 15.63
N PRO A 34 0.00 -17.92 15.69
CA PRO A 34 0.27 -18.91 16.72
C PRO A 34 0.50 -18.29 18.11
N ASN A 35 0.78 -16.99 18.20
CA ASN A 35 1.09 -16.31 19.46
C ASN A 35 -0.15 -15.66 20.08
N THR A 36 -1.09 -15.18 19.25
CA THR A 36 -2.28 -14.46 19.73
C THR A 36 -3.58 -15.26 19.56
N GLY A 37 -3.56 -16.33 18.78
CA GLY A 37 -4.77 -17.08 18.41
C GLY A 37 -5.67 -16.32 17.42
N ALA A 38 -5.23 -15.18 16.90
CA ALA A 38 -5.94 -14.45 15.87
C ALA A 38 -6.09 -15.30 14.60
N ASN A 39 -7.22 -15.15 13.91
CA ASN A 39 -7.54 -15.89 12.69
C ASN A 39 -7.59 -17.43 12.82
N TYR A 40 -7.82 -17.97 14.04
CA TYR A 40 -8.02 -19.40 14.26
C TYR A 40 -9.24 -19.94 13.49
N ASN A 41 -10.31 -19.13 13.38
CA ASN A 41 -11.45 -19.44 12.52
C ASN A 41 -11.23 -18.87 11.11
N ARG A 42 -10.60 -19.67 10.24
CA ARG A 42 -10.26 -19.28 8.86
C ARG A 42 -11.45 -19.13 7.90
N TYR A 43 -12.67 -19.06 8.40
CA TYR A 43 -13.90 -18.95 7.59
C TYR A 43 -14.79 -17.77 7.99
N TRP A 44 -14.43 -16.97 9.00
CA TRP A 44 -15.26 -15.85 9.45
C TRP A 44 -15.17 -14.62 8.54
N TYR A 45 -16.29 -13.92 8.35
CA TYR A 45 -16.35 -12.65 7.63
C TYR A 45 -16.45 -11.49 8.64
N GLY A 46 -15.63 -10.45 8.47
CA GLY A 46 -15.73 -9.22 9.27
C GLY A 46 -15.75 -9.47 10.78
N ASN A 47 -14.89 -10.36 11.30
CA ASN A 47 -14.83 -10.71 12.73
C ASN A 47 -16.20 -11.09 13.34
N ASN A 48 -17.04 -11.82 12.59
CA ASN A 48 -18.44 -12.16 12.94
C ASN A 48 -19.36 -10.95 13.22
N ASN A 49 -18.98 -9.73 12.82
CA ASN A 49 -19.82 -8.54 12.94
C ASN A 49 -19.95 -7.80 11.60
N PRO A 50 -20.77 -8.33 10.67
CA PRO A 50 -20.94 -7.78 9.32
C PRO A 50 -21.65 -6.42 9.27
N TYR A 51 -22.23 -5.98 10.40
CA TYR A 51 -22.85 -4.65 10.53
C TYR A 51 -21.84 -3.57 10.88
N ARG A 52 -20.71 -3.94 11.49
CA ARG A 52 -19.65 -3.03 11.90
C ARG A 52 -18.42 -3.11 11.00
N PHE A 53 -18.14 -4.29 10.44
CA PHE A 53 -16.96 -4.55 9.64
C PHE A 53 -17.37 -5.10 8.29
N THR A 54 -17.01 -4.37 7.23
CA THR A 54 -16.97 -4.89 5.87
C THR A 54 -15.51 -5.29 5.62
N ASP A 55 -15.28 -6.51 5.16
CA ASP A 55 -13.96 -7.01 4.78
C ASP A 55 -13.80 -6.94 3.25
N PRO A 56 -13.13 -5.91 2.68
CA PRO A 56 -13.19 -5.67 1.25
C PRO A 56 -11.95 -6.13 0.46
N ASP A 57 -10.71 -6.15 1.01
CA ASP A 57 -9.45 -6.33 0.22
C ASP A 57 -8.12 -5.94 0.91
N GLY A 58 -8.12 -5.44 2.16
CA GLY A 58 -6.89 -5.06 2.85
C GLY A 58 -6.31 -3.72 2.36
N ARG A 59 -6.18 -2.72 3.26
CA ARG A 59 -5.69 -1.34 3.02
C ARG A 59 -5.17 -0.72 4.32
N LEU A 60 -4.11 0.14 4.38
CA LEU A 60 -3.72 0.82 5.65
C LEU A 60 -4.98 1.24 6.41
N SER A 61 -5.03 0.92 7.70
CA SER A 61 -6.26 1.11 8.45
C SER A 61 -6.61 2.60 8.57
N ARG A 62 -7.91 2.89 8.48
CA ARG A 62 -8.43 4.23 8.70
C ARG A 62 -8.17 4.65 10.14
N GLY A 63 -7.22 5.56 10.32
CA GLY A 63 -6.98 6.24 11.58
C GLY A 63 -7.98 7.37 11.82
N THR A 64 -7.57 8.36 12.59
CA THR A 64 -8.37 9.50 13.03
C THR A 64 -8.17 10.73 12.15
N GLY A 65 -8.99 11.77 12.33
CA GLY A 65 -8.85 13.07 11.65
C GLY A 65 -9.41 13.16 10.23
N TRP A 66 -10.01 12.08 9.72
CA TRP A 66 -10.55 12.03 8.36
C TRP A 66 -12.04 12.37 8.29
N THR A 67 -12.42 13.24 7.36
CA THR A 67 -13.76 13.16 6.77
C THR A 67 -13.86 11.94 5.85
N ASP A 68 -15.07 11.43 5.61
CA ASP A 68 -15.27 10.28 4.71
C ASP A 68 -14.79 10.55 3.28
N LYS A 69 -14.92 11.80 2.81
CA LYS A 69 -14.44 12.20 1.49
C LYS A 69 -12.92 12.13 1.40
N GLN A 70 -12.23 12.67 2.41
CA GLN A 70 -10.76 12.66 2.46
C GLN A 70 -10.23 11.24 2.61
N TRP A 71 -10.87 10.40 3.44
CA TRP A 71 -10.48 8.99 3.55
C TRP A 71 -10.63 8.28 2.21
N LYS A 72 -11.79 8.38 1.54
CA LYS A 72 -11.99 7.78 0.21
C LYS A 72 -10.97 8.26 -0.84
N GLN A 73 -10.44 9.48 -0.71
CA GLN A 73 -9.41 9.99 -1.60
C GLN A 73 -8.05 9.36 -1.29
N PHE A 74 -7.65 9.33 -0.02
CA PHE A 74 -6.41 8.70 0.43
C PHE A 74 -6.40 7.19 0.17
N ASP A 75 -7.51 6.52 0.46
CA ASP A 75 -7.72 5.09 0.23
C ASP A 75 -7.50 4.69 -1.24
N ARG A 76 -7.97 5.49 -2.19
CA ARG A 76 -7.68 5.28 -3.63
C ARG A 76 -6.20 5.47 -3.95
N ALA A 77 -5.55 6.44 -3.32
CA ALA A 77 -4.13 6.69 -3.51
C ALA A 77 -3.27 5.54 -2.96
N GLN A 78 -3.63 4.99 -1.79
CA GLN A 78 -3.00 3.78 -1.24
C GLN A 78 -3.12 2.59 -2.19
N GLN A 79 -4.32 2.36 -2.74
CA GLN A 79 -4.55 1.26 -3.69
C GLN A 79 -3.73 1.43 -4.98
N SER A 80 -3.64 2.66 -5.48
CA SER A 80 -2.81 2.99 -6.64
C SER A 80 -1.33 2.69 -6.38
N ALA A 81 -0.82 3.09 -5.21
CA ALA A 81 0.56 2.81 -4.79
C ALA A 81 0.82 1.30 -4.66
N ALA A 82 -0.06 0.58 -3.97
CA ALA A 82 0.05 -0.88 -3.78
C ALA A 82 0.06 -1.61 -5.12
N GLY A 83 -0.86 -1.28 -6.03
CA GLY A 83 -0.92 -1.92 -7.35
C GLY A 83 0.31 -1.65 -8.22
N SER A 84 0.93 -0.48 -8.09
CA SER A 84 2.19 -0.16 -8.78
C SER A 84 3.36 -0.96 -8.21
N LEU A 85 3.47 -1.04 -6.88
CA LEU A 85 4.50 -1.82 -6.17
C LEU A 85 4.40 -3.32 -6.51
N GLU A 86 3.20 -3.89 -6.50
CA GLU A 86 2.96 -5.30 -6.87
C GLU A 86 3.37 -5.59 -8.31
N LYS A 87 2.99 -4.72 -9.24
CA LYS A 87 3.36 -4.87 -10.66
C LYS A 87 4.86 -4.85 -10.83
N ALA A 88 5.58 -3.96 -10.14
CA ALA A 88 7.02 -3.88 -10.22
C ALA A 88 7.71 -5.09 -9.57
N ALA A 89 7.28 -5.50 -8.38
CA ALA A 89 7.77 -6.71 -7.72
C ALA A 89 7.54 -7.96 -8.60
N GLY A 90 6.35 -8.09 -9.18
CA GLY A 90 6.00 -9.20 -10.08
C GLY A 90 6.86 -9.21 -11.35
N LYS A 91 7.14 -8.04 -11.95
CA LYS A 91 8.05 -7.94 -13.11
C LYS A 91 9.46 -8.39 -12.77
N ILE A 92 9.99 -7.99 -11.60
CA ILE A 92 11.33 -8.41 -11.16
C ILE A 92 11.36 -9.91 -10.91
N ASN A 93 10.43 -10.45 -10.12
CA ASN A 93 10.36 -11.88 -9.81
C ASN A 93 10.17 -12.74 -11.06
N GLY A 94 9.32 -12.29 -11.99
CA GLY A 94 9.12 -12.95 -13.28
C GLY A 94 10.40 -12.98 -14.11
N ALA A 95 11.13 -11.86 -14.19
CA ALA A 95 12.39 -11.79 -14.91
C ALA A 95 13.50 -12.65 -14.28
N LEU A 96 13.58 -12.70 -12.94
CA LEU A 96 14.50 -13.59 -12.22
C LEU A 96 14.20 -15.07 -12.47
N THR A 97 12.92 -15.42 -12.59
CA THR A 97 12.47 -16.80 -12.86
C THR A 97 12.71 -17.20 -14.32
N GLU A 98 12.38 -16.32 -15.28
CA GLU A 98 12.50 -16.59 -16.72
C GLU A 98 13.95 -16.58 -17.19
N GLY A 99 14.79 -15.70 -16.62
CA GLY A 99 16.18 -15.55 -17.04
C GLY A 99 16.34 -14.92 -18.43
N GLY A 100 17.49 -15.17 -19.05
CA GLY A 100 17.77 -14.80 -20.45
C GLY A 100 17.53 -13.31 -20.76
N LYS A 101 16.85 -13.04 -21.88
CA LYS A 101 16.58 -11.66 -22.33
C LYS A 101 15.63 -10.90 -21.40
N ALA A 102 14.74 -11.59 -20.68
CA ALA A 102 13.84 -10.95 -19.72
C ALA A 102 14.64 -10.39 -18.54
N LEU A 103 15.53 -11.21 -17.97
CA LEU A 103 16.44 -10.79 -16.91
C LEU A 103 17.35 -9.62 -17.35
N GLN A 104 17.99 -9.73 -18.51
CA GLN A 104 18.86 -8.64 -19.03
C GLN A 104 18.14 -7.30 -19.19
N ARG A 105 16.85 -7.30 -19.54
CA ARG A 105 16.04 -6.06 -19.62
C ARG A 105 15.70 -5.52 -18.24
N ALA A 106 15.36 -6.41 -17.31
CA ALA A 106 15.07 -6.06 -15.93
C ALA A 106 16.32 -5.48 -15.23
N GLU A 107 17.48 -6.12 -15.38
CA GLU A 107 18.78 -5.65 -14.86
C GLU A 107 19.08 -4.22 -15.35
N LYS A 108 19.02 -3.99 -16.67
CA LYS A 108 19.22 -2.64 -17.24
C LYS A 108 18.25 -1.61 -16.69
N SER A 109 16.99 -2.00 -16.47
CA SER A 109 16.01 -1.08 -15.88
C SER A 109 16.28 -0.80 -14.41
N PHE A 110 16.69 -1.82 -13.67
CA PHE A 110 17.03 -1.75 -12.26
C PHE A 110 18.25 -0.85 -12.05
N GLU A 111 19.33 -1.05 -12.82
CA GLU A 111 20.55 -0.25 -12.71
C GLU A 111 20.35 1.22 -13.09
N ARG A 112 19.42 1.53 -14.00
CA ARG A 112 19.08 2.93 -14.30
C ARG A 112 18.55 3.67 -13.07
N ASN A 113 17.84 2.96 -12.19
CA ASN A 113 17.26 3.54 -10.99
C ASN A 113 18.21 3.42 -9.79
N PHE A 114 18.65 2.19 -9.49
CA PHE A 114 19.46 1.87 -8.32
C PHE A 114 20.97 2.06 -8.52
N GLY A 115 21.44 2.28 -9.75
CA GLY A 115 22.85 2.53 -10.09
C GLY A 115 23.54 1.34 -10.76
N ALA A 116 24.57 1.62 -11.56
CA ALA A 116 25.33 0.58 -12.26
C ALA A 116 25.94 -0.45 -11.29
N GLY A 117 25.87 -1.73 -11.65
CA GLY A 117 26.39 -2.84 -10.84
C GLY A 117 25.49 -3.26 -9.68
N THR A 118 24.32 -2.64 -9.50
CA THR A 118 23.41 -3.00 -8.39
C THR A 118 22.45 -4.14 -8.71
N ALA A 119 22.26 -4.48 -9.98
CA ALA A 119 21.30 -5.50 -10.42
C ALA A 119 21.79 -6.95 -10.21
N THR A 120 22.30 -7.26 -9.02
CA THR A 120 22.54 -8.67 -8.65
C THR A 120 21.20 -9.36 -8.37
N PRO A 121 21.09 -10.69 -8.57
CA PRO A 121 19.87 -11.43 -8.24
C PRO A 121 19.38 -11.18 -6.81
N GLU A 122 20.31 -11.06 -5.85
CA GLU A 122 20.00 -10.82 -4.44
C GLU A 122 19.38 -9.43 -4.22
N ASN A 123 19.96 -8.39 -4.81
CA ASN A 123 19.45 -7.03 -4.69
C ASN A 123 18.09 -6.87 -5.38
N MET A 124 17.92 -7.49 -6.56
CA MET A 124 16.66 -7.48 -7.29
C MET A 124 15.57 -8.23 -6.51
N ALA A 125 15.86 -9.43 -6.02
CA ALA A 125 14.94 -10.20 -5.18
C ALA A 125 14.57 -9.44 -3.91
N LYS A 126 15.55 -8.81 -3.26
CA LYS A 126 15.33 -7.99 -2.06
C LYS A 126 14.41 -6.80 -2.36
N ALA A 127 14.68 -6.04 -3.43
CA ALA A 127 13.84 -4.90 -3.80
C ALA A 127 12.41 -5.34 -4.15
N ALA A 128 12.23 -6.49 -4.81
CA ALA A 128 10.91 -7.05 -5.06
C ALA A 128 10.19 -7.46 -3.76
N ALA A 129 10.90 -8.05 -2.80
CA ALA A 129 10.36 -8.39 -1.49
C ALA A 129 10.00 -7.14 -0.65
N ASP A 130 10.83 -6.10 -0.69
CA ASP A 130 10.60 -4.81 -0.04
C ASP A 130 9.34 -4.15 -0.62
N MET A 131 9.23 -4.06 -1.96
CA MET A 131 8.04 -3.54 -2.63
C MET A 131 6.79 -4.38 -2.33
N GLY A 132 6.92 -5.70 -2.24
CA GLY A 132 5.85 -6.61 -1.84
C GLY A 132 5.39 -6.35 -0.41
N SER A 133 6.32 -6.12 0.52
CA SER A 133 6.02 -5.80 1.93
C SER A 133 5.33 -4.43 2.05
N MET A 134 5.79 -3.44 1.29
CA MET A 134 5.13 -2.14 1.22
C MET A 134 3.72 -2.26 0.64
N ALA A 135 3.54 -3.01 -0.44
CA ALA A 135 2.22 -3.26 -1.01
C ALA A 135 1.30 -3.98 -0.02
N ALA A 136 1.79 -4.99 0.69
CA ALA A 136 1.04 -5.73 1.69
C ALA A 136 0.58 -4.83 2.84
N ALA A 137 1.44 -3.94 3.35
CA ALA A 137 1.06 -3.00 4.39
C ALA A 137 0.11 -1.91 3.89
N LEU A 138 0.35 -1.37 2.68
CA LEU A 138 -0.62 -0.50 2.02
C LEU A 138 -1.97 -1.17 1.84
N ARG A 139 -1.95 -2.51 1.79
CA ARG A 139 -3.08 -3.43 1.76
C ARG A 139 -3.43 -4.06 3.12
N ASP A 140 -3.07 -3.52 4.27
CA ASP A 140 -3.45 -4.14 5.55
C ASP A 140 -4.47 -3.29 6.30
N THR A 141 -5.72 -3.77 6.40
CA THR A 141 -6.81 -3.15 7.22
C THR A 141 -6.99 -3.83 8.58
N GLY A 142 -6.19 -4.84 8.90
CA GLY A 142 -6.33 -5.64 10.12
C GLY A 142 -6.17 -4.83 11.40
N SER A 143 -6.50 -5.42 12.55
CA SER A 143 -6.32 -4.76 13.86
C SER A 143 -4.86 -4.43 14.19
N GLY A 144 -3.90 -5.07 13.51
CA GLY A 144 -2.46 -4.79 13.63
C GLY A 144 -1.91 -3.86 12.54
N ALA A 145 -2.75 -3.41 11.62
CA ALA A 145 -2.34 -2.55 10.53
C ALA A 145 -1.83 -1.20 11.01
N ILE A 146 -0.82 -0.67 10.32
CA ILE A 146 -0.29 0.68 10.56
C ILE A 146 -1.39 1.70 10.22
N PRO A 147 -1.91 2.46 11.20
CA PRO A 147 -2.99 3.38 10.95
C PRO A 147 -2.50 4.61 10.20
N ALA A 148 -3.31 5.09 9.25
CA ALA A 148 -3.11 6.39 8.62
C ALA A 148 -3.99 7.44 9.31
N ASN A 149 -3.40 8.43 9.96
CA ASN A 149 -4.10 9.54 10.63
C ASN A 149 -3.99 10.81 9.80
N ALA A 150 -5.08 11.57 9.68
CA ALA A 150 -5.10 12.87 9.02
C ALA A 150 -4.88 14.01 10.01
N MET A 151 -4.04 14.97 9.65
CA MET A 151 -3.81 16.21 10.41
C MET A 151 -3.61 17.39 9.45
N THR A 152 -3.88 18.60 9.92
CA THR A 152 -3.39 19.80 9.21
C THR A 152 -1.88 19.93 9.43
N GLY A 153 -1.16 20.63 8.54
CA GLY A 153 0.28 20.86 8.68
C GLY A 153 0.62 21.59 9.98
N GLN A 154 -0.25 22.50 10.43
CA GLN A 154 -0.10 23.17 11.72
C GLN A 154 -0.22 22.19 12.90
N ALA A 155 -1.20 21.29 12.88
CA ALA A 155 -1.36 20.28 13.92
C ALA A 155 -0.21 19.26 13.89
N LEU A 156 0.26 18.89 12.69
CA LEU A 156 1.38 17.99 12.49
C LEU A 156 2.67 18.56 13.08
N ALA A 157 3.00 19.82 12.80
CA ALA A 157 4.18 20.47 13.35
C ALA A 157 4.13 20.64 14.87
N ALA A 158 2.94 20.84 15.44
CA ALA A 158 2.76 20.95 16.88
C ALA A 158 2.92 19.60 17.61
N ALA A 159 2.33 18.53 17.06
CA ALA A 159 2.34 17.21 17.70
C ALA A 159 3.57 16.36 17.35
N TYR A 160 4.12 16.54 16.15
CA TYR A 160 5.22 15.75 15.59
C TYR A 160 6.26 16.65 14.91
N PRO A 161 7.08 17.39 15.68
CA PRO A 161 8.09 18.29 15.11
C PRO A 161 9.10 17.60 14.17
N SER A 162 9.28 16.28 14.31
CA SER A 162 10.17 15.49 13.46
C SER A 162 9.67 15.30 12.02
N VAL A 163 8.37 15.47 11.77
CA VAL A 163 7.75 15.28 10.44
C VAL A 163 7.66 16.60 9.66
N GLY A 164 7.58 17.75 10.34
CA GLY A 164 7.53 19.08 9.71
C GLY A 164 6.15 19.47 9.16
N ALA A 165 5.86 20.77 9.12
CA ALA A 165 4.54 21.29 8.71
C ALA A 165 4.23 21.14 7.21
N ASP A 166 5.29 21.10 6.39
CA ASP A 166 5.21 21.19 4.93
C ASP A 166 5.33 19.82 4.25
N THR A 167 5.46 18.73 5.01
CA THR A 167 5.48 17.38 4.43
C THR A 167 4.07 16.94 4.07
N LEU A 168 3.95 16.21 2.97
CA LEU A 168 2.67 15.63 2.55
C LEU A 168 2.23 14.52 3.49
N ALA A 169 3.17 13.71 3.94
CA ALA A 169 2.97 12.69 4.93
C ALA A 169 4.28 12.42 5.68
N GLY A 170 4.22 11.66 6.77
CA GLY A 170 5.38 11.31 7.56
C GLY A 170 5.11 10.17 8.54
N VAL A 171 6.16 9.43 8.88
CA VAL A 171 6.17 8.46 9.99
C VAL A 171 6.90 9.07 11.19
N PRO A 172 6.28 9.12 12.39
CA PRO A 172 6.95 9.66 13.57
C PRO A 172 8.11 8.74 13.99
N THR A 173 9.18 9.34 14.51
CA THR A 173 10.39 8.62 14.94
C THR A 173 10.29 8.00 16.34
N SER A 174 9.20 8.29 17.05
CA SER A 174 8.92 7.77 18.38
C SER A 174 7.41 7.52 18.56
N GLY A 175 7.08 6.64 19.51
CA GLY A 175 5.71 6.22 19.75
C GLY A 175 5.24 5.11 18.80
N PRO A 176 3.92 4.83 18.76
CA PRO A 176 3.37 3.80 17.89
C PRO A 176 3.59 4.11 16.41
N ALA A 177 3.88 3.06 15.62
CA ALA A 177 3.96 3.17 14.17
C ALA A 177 2.63 3.65 13.60
N GLN A 178 2.68 4.68 12.77
CA GLN A 178 1.53 5.29 12.10
C GLN A 178 2.01 6.09 10.90
N VAL A 179 1.13 6.30 9.93
CA VAL A 179 1.34 7.25 8.84
C VAL A 179 0.53 8.51 9.13
N LEU A 180 1.19 9.65 9.23
CA LEU A 180 0.56 10.94 9.43
C LEU A 180 0.41 11.61 8.06
N VAL A 181 -0.82 11.95 7.65
CA VAL A 181 -1.11 12.55 6.35
C VAL A 181 -1.54 14.00 6.53
N ASN A 182 -0.83 14.91 5.86
CA ASN A 182 -1.13 16.33 5.88
C ASN A 182 -2.24 16.68 4.89
N ILE A 183 -3.47 16.78 5.40
CA ILE A 183 -4.65 17.07 4.58
C ILE A 183 -4.71 18.52 4.07
N SER A 184 -3.84 19.41 4.58
CA SER A 184 -3.70 20.80 4.10
C SER A 184 -2.59 20.98 3.07
N HIS A 185 -1.74 19.97 2.84
CA HIS A 185 -0.67 20.06 1.86
C HIS A 185 -1.25 20.08 0.43
N PRO A 186 -0.75 20.91 -0.51
CA PRO A 186 -1.27 20.97 -1.88
C PRO A 186 -1.25 19.62 -2.60
N GLY A 187 -0.23 18.80 -2.33
CA GLY A 187 -0.09 17.45 -2.87
C GLY A 187 -1.18 16.47 -2.43
N PHE A 188 -1.95 16.76 -1.36
CA PHE A 188 -3.06 15.93 -0.93
C PHE A 188 -4.14 15.81 -2.00
N ASN A 189 -4.36 16.88 -2.76
CA ASN A 189 -5.37 16.92 -3.84
C ASN A 189 -4.86 16.39 -5.19
N SER A 190 -3.60 15.96 -5.26
CA SER A 190 -3.02 15.33 -6.44
C SER A 190 -3.01 13.81 -6.25
N PRO A 191 -3.82 13.03 -6.99
CA PRO A 191 -3.88 11.58 -6.81
C PRO A 191 -2.53 10.87 -6.98
N SER A 192 -1.70 11.32 -7.93
CA SER A 192 -0.38 10.74 -8.18
C SER A 192 0.61 11.10 -7.07
N THR A 193 0.60 12.34 -6.59
CA THR A 193 1.48 12.78 -5.50
C THR A 193 1.07 12.11 -4.18
N LEU A 194 -0.23 11.98 -3.92
CA LEU A 194 -0.73 11.30 -2.73
C LEU A 194 -0.40 9.80 -2.74
N ALA A 195 -0.49 9.14 -3.89
CA ALA A 195 -0.10 7.75 -4.04
C ALA A 195 1.41 7.58 -3.81
N TRP A 196 2.23 8.48 -4.37
CA TRP A 196 3.67 8.51 -4.10
C TRP A 196 3.96 8.64 -2.61
N GLY A 197 3.36 9.63 -1.95
CA GLY A 197 3.54 9.88 -0.52
C GLY A 197 3.13 8.66 0.31
N ALA A 198 1.95 8.09 0.06
CA ALA A 198 1.49 6.90 0.79
C ALA A 198 2.48 5.72 0.67
N GLY A 199 2.98 5.45 -0.54
CA GLY A 199 3.97 4.39 -0.76
C GLY A 199 5.32 4.71 -0.12
N HIS A 200 5.81 5.94 -0.26
CA HIS A 200 7.05 6.40 0.35
C HIS A 200 7.02 6.23 1.88
N GLU A 201 5.98 6.74 2.55
CA GLU A 201 5.83 6.60 4.00
C GLU A 201 5.71 5.15 4.45
N THR A 202 5.13 4.29 3.62
CA THR A 202 5.07 2.85 3.93
C THR A 202 6.47 2.22 3.94
N GLY A 203 7.37 2.69 3.08
CA GLY A 203 8.79 2.30 3.11
C GLY A 203 9.44 2.62 4.46
N HIS A 204 9.16 3.78 5.02
CA HIS A 204 9.59 4.12 6.39
C HIS A 204 8.94 3.24 7.43
N ALA A 205 7.61 3.08 7.37
CA ALA A 205 6.82 2.44 8.41
C ALA A 205 7.08 0.92 8.52
N VAL A 206 7.32 0.25 7.40
CA VAL A 206 7.40 -1.22 7.33
C VAL A 206 8.84 -1.71 7.24
N LEU A 207 9.68 -1.03 6.46
CA LEU A 207 11.06 -1.46 6.22
C LEU A 207 12.05 -0.78 7.17
N GLY A 208 11.62 0.24 7.90
CA GLY A 208 12.49 1.06 8.75
C GLY A 208 13.52 1.86 7.94
N TYR A 209 13.30 1.98 6.61
CA TYR A 209 14.17 2.75 5.74
C TYR A 209 14.10 4.23 6.09
N LYS A 210 15.17 4.94 5.79
CA LYS A 210 15.28 6.38 6.06
C LYS A 210 15.52 7.11 4.76
N ASP A 211 15.12 8.37 4.73
CA ASP A 211 15.51 9.28 3.67
C ASP A 211 17.02 9.30 3.55
N GLN A 212 17.50 8.87 2.40
CA GLN A 212 18.93 8.85 2.12
C GLN A 212 19.42 10.27 1.83
N ARG A 213 20.65 10.55 2.26
CA ARG A 213 21.25 11.87 2.17
C ARG A 213 22.69 11.75 1.67
N MET A 214 23.14 12.80 1.00
CA MET A 214 24.55 12.99 0.63
C MET A 214 24.94 14.42 0.98
N ASN A 215 26.04 14.59 1.71
CA ASN A 215 26.50 15.90 2.20
C ASN A 215 25.42 16.67 2.99
N GLY A 216 24.62 15.97 3.78
CA GLY A 216 23.54 16.55 4.59
C GLY A 216 22.25 16.89 3.85
N ILE A 217 22.23 16.76 2.52
CA ILE A 217 21.08 17.10 1.68
C ILE A 217 20.31 15.81 1.33
N PRO A 218 18.98 15.81 1.47
CA PRO A 218 18.18 14.62 1.21
C PRO A 218 18.04 14.33 -0.30
N ALA A 219 17.86 13.06 -0.60
CA ALA A 219 17.77 12.53 -1.95
C ALA A 219 16.31 12.33 -2.35
N TYR A 220 15.69 13.38 -2.90
CA TYR A 220 14.26 13.36 -3.26
C TYR A 220 14.03 13.38 -4.76
N LYS A 221 13.12 12.52 -5.23
CA LYS A 221 12.69 12.46 -6.63
C LYS A 221 12.00 13.75 -7.10
N PHE A 222 11.20 14.35 -6.21
CA PHE A 222 10.38 15.54 -6.51
C PHE A 222 10.77 16.77 -5.68
N GLY A 223 12.01 16.81 -5.20
CA GLY A 223 12.54 17.92 -4.40
C GLY A 223 13.10 19.08 -5.21
N THR A 224 13.95 19.90 -4.59
CA THR A 224 14.73 20.95 -5.27
C THR A 224 15.67 20.34 -6.32
N PRO A 225 16.16 21.12 -7.31
CA PRO A 225 17.10 20.61 -8.31
C PRO A 225 18.31 19.89 -7.70
N GLN A 226 18.82 20.38 -6.57
CA GLN A 226 19.93 19.77 -5.85
C GLN A 226 19.56 18.42 -5.20
N GLN A 227 18.36 18.32 -4.60
CA GLN A 227 17.86 17.07 -4.02
C GLN A 227 17.62 16.01 -5.11
N GLN A 228 17.12 16.42 -6.27
CA GLN A 228 16.93 15.55 -7.43
C GLN A 228 18.25 15.08 -8.01
N GLU A 229 19.27 15.94 -8.04
CA GLU A 229 20.61 15.54 -8.47
C GLU A 229 21.21 14.51 -7.52
N ILE A 230 21.05 14.71 -6.21
CA ILE A 230 21.48 13.75 -5.20
C ILE A 230 20.74 12.43 -5.35
N PHE A 231 19.42 12.44 -5.56
CA PHE A 231 18.63 11.24 -5.86
C PHE A 231 19.23 10.43 -7.03
N LYS A 232 19.68 11.11 -8.09
CA LYS A 232 20.29 10.48 -9.28
C LYS A 232 21.74 10.05 -9.09
N THR A 233 22.44 10.58 -8.11
CA THR A 233 23.89 10.38 -7.92
C THR A 233 24.25 9.65 -6.64
N LEU A 234 23.27 9.31 -5.79
CA LEU A 234 23.48 8.48 -4.60
C LEU A 234 24.26 7.20 -4.94
N PRO A 235 25.17 6.76 -4.05
CA PRO A 235 25.76 5.42 -4.12
C PRO A 235 24.68 4.34 -4.21
N GLY A 236 24.92 3.29 -4.99
CA GLY A 236 23.90 2.27 -5.26
C GLY A 236 23.37 1.58 -4.00
N GLN A 237 24.23 1.35 -3.01
CA GLN A 237 23.83 0.79 -1.71
C GLN A 237 22.83 1.68 -0.95
N GLN A 238 22.94 3.00 -1.07
CA GLN A 238 21.95 3.91 -0.48
C GLN A 238 20.65 3.89 -1.28
N ARG A 239 20.72 3.83 -2.62
CA ARG A 239 19.51 3.75 -3.45
C ARG A 239 18.65 2.52 -3.15
N LEU A 240 19.28 1.38 -2.87
CA LEU A 240 18.58 0.13 -2.54
C LEU A 240 17.72 0.22 -1.27
N ILE A 241 18.03 1.17 -0.38
CA ILE A 241 17.33 1.37 0.90
C ILE A 241 16.62 2.73 0.99
N ASN A 242 16.43 3.41 -0.15
CA ASN A 242 15.71 4.69 -0.18
C ASN A 242 14.27 4.47 -0.67
N PRO A 243 13.24 4.85 0.11
CA PRO A 243 11.84 4.68 -0.31
C PRO A 243 11.52 5.34 -1.65
N ASP A 244 12.12 6.49 -1.94
CA ASP A 244 11.93 7.19 -3.22
C ASP A 244 12.41 6.37 -4.44
N GLN A 245 13.48 5.58 -4.33
CA GLN A 245 13.91 4.71 -5.45
C GLN A 245 13.02 3.47 -5.58
N LEU A 246 12.50 2.92 -4.48
CA LEU A 246 11.50 1.84 -4.56
C LEU A 246 10.23 2.35 -5.25
N MET A 247 9.76 3.55 -4.90
CA MET A 247 8.62 4.18 -5.56
C MET A 247 8.90 4.55 -7.03
N ASP A 248 10.12 4.98 -7.37
CA ASP A 248 10.51 5.22 -8.77
C ASP A 248 10.58 3.92 -9.58
N GLN A 249 10.99 2.81 -8.95
CA GLN A 249 10.99 1.49 -9.57
C GLN A 249 9.57 0.97 -9.82
N ALA A 250 8.62 1.39 -8.97
CA ALA A 250 7.22 1.00 -9.02
C ALA A 250 6.41 1.71 -10.12
N ARG A 251 6.94 2.81 -10.68
CA ARG A 251 6.27 3.65 -11.66
C ARG A 251 6.27 3.06 -13.08
#